data_AF-A0A2G4EYS3-F1
#
_entry.id   AF-A0A2G4EYS3-F1
#
_cell.length_a   1.000
_cell.length_b   1.000
_cell.length_c   1.000
_cell.angle_alpha   90.00
_cell.angle_beta   90.00
_cell.angle_gamma   90.00
#
_symmetry.space_group_name_H-M   'P 1'
#
loop_
_entity.id
_entity.type
_entity.pdbx_description
1 polymer ?
#
loop_
_entity_poly.entity_id
_entity_poly.type
_entity_poly.pdbx_seq_one_letter_code
_entity_poly.pdbx_strand_id
1 'polypeptide(L)'
;MLGIGRFLSATNKTVAVVAGIGLIQVLTIASSFSQSSNQRSLDELYKIRDRIVTQLEQPPSPSPEPTLLSRLVPFTANTSEKLLQELQSVEVQILVEQRANDNFQQAVRLADQAVEAGREQNQSLESSQKIKFLWQQALDNLSEVPKNSFLASLTASKIEEYGKNLTAATFQVKQAKSDFLGSVARESGLSDQASIGICQLSRDCIHLRGNSPPVSPASLIKLPIAVALMQKVEHEKISLNKPVFVDPGNFTEDSSTQIVSDQNYPLQTLLEEMIDRSSNIATNQLIDYLGSDYINQFLENRGYQVTRVNFKLMGKNIMPTNPGTGANRVTVNELTEMMVQIYNGETPGAKMLVETLNRQYDRNLGFAALQGTKAQWLGEKTGENSLVLGTTLAMSIDGEAYMMTVIDKSSGSDIEMRRSIAKIADYIARNPDF
;
A
#
# COMPACT_ATOMS: atom_id res chain seq x y z
N MET A 1 60.19 -28.67 -7.51
CA MET A 1 59.45 -29.33 -6.40
C MET A 1 58.28 -28.45 -6.03
N LEU A 2 57.08 -29.01 -6.18
CA LEU A 2 55.76 -28.69 -5.59
C LEU A 2 55.59 -27.43 -4.72
N GLY A 3 54.46 -26.74 -4.94
CA GLY A 3 53.86 -25.86 -3.95
C GLY A 3 52.75 -24.94 -4.49
N ILE A 4 51.55 -25.50 -4.71
CA ILE A 4 50.32 -24.76 -5.02
C ILE A 4 49.76 -24.16 -3.73
N GLY A 5 49.32 -22.89 -3.75
CA GLY A 5 48.62 -22.24 -2.64
C GLY A 5 47.91 -20.94 -3.06
N ARG A 6 46.57 -21.00 -3.03
CA ARG A 6 45.56 -19.94 -3.24
C ARG A 6 45.93 -18.55 -2.67
N PHE A 7 45.51 -17.47 -3.34
CA PHE A 7 44.77 -16.35 -2.72
C PHE A 7 43.96 -15.56 -3.75
N LEU A 8 42.79 -15.12 -3.30
CA LEU A 8 41.71 -14.44 -4.02
C LEU A 8 41.89 -12.91 -4.02
N SER A 9 41.22 -12.33 -5.02
CA SER A 9 40.61 -10.99 -5.11
C SER A 9 41.48 -9.74 -5.05
N ALA A 10 41.46 -8.99 -6.15
CA ALA A 10 41.00 -7.59 -6.14
C ALA A 10 40.93 -7.08 -7.58
N THR A 11 39.73 -6.76 -8.08
CA THR A 11 39.55 -5.63 -9.00
C THR A 11 38.12 -5.13 -8.93
N ASN A 12 38.01 -3.92 -8.38
CA ASN A 12 36.85 -3.04 -8.43
C ASN A 12 36.36 -2.82 -9.86
N LYS A 13 35.04 -2.63 -10.03
CA LYS A 13 34.45 -1.50 -10.77
C LYS A 13 32.92 -1.46 -10.57
N THR A 14 32.51 -0.47 -9.79
CA THR A 14 31.38 0.46 -10.01
C THR A 14 30.17 -0.05 -10.78
N VAL A 15 29.07 -0.24 -10.05
CA VAL A 15 27.71 -0.46 -10.57
C VAL A 15 27.12 0.90 -10.95
N ALA A 16 26.83 1.08 -12.24
CA ALA A 16 25.88 2.07 -12.72
C ALA A 16 24.52 1.36 -12.83
N VAL A 17 23.55 1.79 -12.01
CA VAL A 17 22.18 1.27 -12.06
C VAL A 17 21.46 2.00 -13.19
N VAL A 18 21.30 1.32 -14.32
CA VAL A 18 20.34 1.69 -15.36
C VAL A 18 19.14 0.77 -15.20
N ALA A 19 18.00 1.36 -14.84
CA ALA A 19 16.71 0.71 -14.85
C ALA A 19 16.32 0.38 -16.29
N GLY A 20 16.10 -0.91 -16.57
CA GLY A 20 15.75 -1.42 -17.88
C GLY A 20 15.04 -2.76 -17.79
N ILE A 21 13.70 -2.69 -17.83
CA ILE A 21 12.76 -3.59 -18.51
C ILE A 21 13.16 -5.09 -18.48
N GLY A 22 12.51 -5.83 -17.57
CA GLY A 22 12.56 -7.29 -17.56
C GLY A 22 11.84 -7.85 -18.79
N LEU A 23 12.62 -8.29 -19.77
CA LEU A 23 12.24 -9.27 -20.77
C LEU A 23 13.33 -10.35 -20.84
N ILE A 24 12.85 -11.58 -20.98
CA ILE A 24 13.50 -12.84 -21.40
C ILE A 24 14.31 -13.65 -20.35
N GLN A 25 13.75 -14.80 -19.96
CA GLN A 25 14.18 -16.18 -20.31
C GLN A 25 13.80 -17.16 -19.19
N VAL A 26 12.77 -17.99 -19.39
CA VAL A 26 12.64 -19.27 -18.68
C VAL A 26 12.79 -20.38 -19.70
N LEU A 27 14.02 -20.90 -19.79
CA LEU A 27 14.30 -22.20 -20.39
C LEU A 27 14.46 -23.21 -19.25
N THR A 28 13.70 -24.30 -19.39
CA THR A 28 13.92 -25.66 -18.85
C THR A 28 13.92 -25.89 -17.34
N ILE A 29 12.80 -26.42 -16.83
CA ILE A 29 12.76 -27.77 -16.22
C ILE A 29 11.49 -28.48 -16.71
N ALA A 30 11.58 -29.10 -17.88
CA ALA A 30 10.69 -30.19 -18.26
C ALA A 30 11.50 -31.48 -18.12
N SER A 31 11.41 -32.13 -16.96
CA SER A 31 11.69 -33.56 -16.74
C SER A 31 11.87 -33.83 -15.25
N SER A 32 10.76 -34.02 -14.55
CA SER A 32 10.63 -35.05 -13.49
C SER A 32 9.25 -34.93 -12.85
N PHE A 33 8.43 -35.94 -13.13
CA PHE A 33 7.36 -36.55 -12.34
C PHE A 33 6.18 -36.93 -13.22
N SER A 34 6.40 -38.00 -14.00
CA SER A 34 5.34 -38.95 -14.30
C SER A 34 4.86 -39.53 -12.97
N GLN A 35 3.68 -39.12 -12.51
CA GLN A 35 2.87 -39.91 -11.59
C GLN A 35 1.38 -39.55 -11.77
N SER A 36 0.71 -40.44 -12.51
CA SER A 36 -0.74 -40.69 -12.55
C SER A 36 -1.68 -39.50 -12.31
N SER A 37 -2.15 -38.89 -13.40
CA SER A 37 -3.53 -38.39 -13.41
C SER A 37 -4.17 -38.87 -14.71
N ASN A 38 -5.20 -39.72 -14.60
CA ASN A 38 -6.16 -39.92 -15.69
C ASN A 38 -6.96 -38.60 -15.79
N GLN A 39 -6.38 -37.56 -16.37
CA GLN A 39 -7.12 -36.36 -16.76
C GLN A 39 -7.83 -36.70 -18.07
N ARG A 40 -9.11 -37.06 -17.97
CA ARG A 40 -9.96 -37.14 -19.16
C ARG A 40 -9.94 -35.78 -19.85
N SER A 41 -9.82 -35.71 -21.17
CA SER A 41 -9.99 -34.45 -21.91
C SER A 41 -11.47 -34.23 -22.25
N LEU A 42 -11.87 -33.01 -22.63
CA LEU A 42 -13.23 -32.75 -23.12
C LEU A 42 -13.59 -33.66 -24.31
N ASP A 43 -12.62 -33.93 -25.20
CA ASP A 43 -12.75 -34.88 -26.30
C ASP A 43 -13.01 -36.32 -25.81
N GLU A 44 -12.36 -36.74 -24.73
CA GLU A 44 -12.62 -38.04 -24.11
C GLU A 44 -14.00 -38.12 -23.46
N LEU A 45 -14.51 -37.04 -22.86
CA LEU A 45 -15.87 -37.00 -22.33
C LEU A 45 -16.91 -37.18 -23.44
N TYR A 46 -16.72 -36.56 -24.61
CA TYR A 46 -17.59 -36.80 -25.77
C TYR A 46 -17.53 -38.24 -26.24
N LYS A 47 -16.33 -38.83 -26.35
CA LYS A 47 -16.18 -40.26 -26.70
C LYS A 47 -16.88 -41.19 -25.71
N ILE A 48 -16.82 -40.88 -24.41
CA ILE A 48 -17.52 -41.63 -23.37
C ILE A 48 -19.04 -41.48 -23.51
N ARG A 49 -19.54 -40.25 -23.68
CA ARG A 49 -20.97 -39.99 -23.93
C ARG A 49 -21.48 -40.80 -25.11
N ASP A 50 -20.80 -40.73 -26.26
CA ASP A 50 -21.21 -41.38 -27.49
C ASP A 50 -21.21 -42.91 -27.36
N ARG A 51 -20.23 -43.46 -26.62
CA ARG A 51 -20.19 -44.89 -26.28
C ARG A 51 -21.37 -45.31 -25.40
N ILE A 52 -21.72 -44.53 -24.37
CA ILE A 52 -22.85 -44.84 -23.48
C ILE A 52 -24.18 -44.76 -24.26
N VAL A 53 -24.35 -43.75 -25.11
CA VAL A 53 -25.53 -43.61 -25.99
C VAL A 53 -25.64 -44.82 -26.91
N THR A 54 -24.56 -45.23 -27.57
CA THR A 54 -24.55 -46.41 -28.43
C THR A 54 -24.95 -47.68 -27.67
N GLN A 55 -24.55 -47.82 -26.40
CA GLN A 55 -24.92 -48.97 -25.56
C GLN A 55 -26.39 -48.96 -25.15
N LEU A 56 -26.99 -47.78 -24.95
CA LEU A 56 -28.41 -47.62 -24.66
C LEU A 56 -29.30 -47.88 -25.90
N GLU A 57 -28.78 -47.64 -27.11
CA GLU A 57 -29.49 -47.87 -28.38
C GLU A 57 -29.44 -49.33 -28.87
N GLN A 58 -28.53 -50.16 -28.34
CA GLN A 58 -28.45 -51.57 -28.70
C GLN A 58 -29.60 -52.37 -28.06
N PRO A 59 -30.41 -53.12 -28.85
CA PRO A 59 -31.44 -53.98 -28.29
C PRO A 59 -30.82 -55.11 -27.45
N PRO A 60 -31.48 -55.58 -26.38
CA PRO A 60 -31.00 -56.73 -25.63
C PRO A 60 -30.80 -57.90 -26.60
N SER A 61 -29.63 -58.54 -26.51
CA SER A 61 -29.32 -59.71 -27.33
C SER A 61 -30.40 -60.77 -27.11
N PRO A 62 -30.84 -61.50 -28.16
CA PRO A 62 -31.81 -62.56 -27.98
C PRO A 62 -31.21 -63.62 -27.05
N SER A 63 -31.73 -63.70 -25.84
CA SER A 63 -31.33 -64.72 -24.87
C SER A 63 -31.68 -66.09 -25.44
N PRO A 64 -30.79 -67.10 -25.38
CA PRO A 64 -31.18 -68.49 -25.64
C PRO A 64 -32.27 -68.89 -24.62
N GLU A 65 -33.13 -69.83 -25.02
CA GLU A 65 -34.38 -70.19 -24.35
C GLU A 65 -34.35 -70.15 -22.81
N PRO A 66 -35.44 -69.68 -22.17
CA PRO A 66 -35.45 -69.44 -20.73
C PRO A 66 -35.39 -70.76 -19.95
N THR A 67 -34.29 -70.99 -19.24
CA THR A 67 -34.25 -72.01 -18.19
C THR A 67 -35.00 -71.50 -16.95
N LEU A 68 -35.63 -72.40 -16.20
CA LEU A 68 -36.51 -72.12 -15.04
C LEU A 68 -35.92 -71.16 -13.98
N LEU A 69 -34.59 -71.02 -13.93
CA LEU A 69 -33.87 -70.13 -13.02
C LEU A 69 -33.81 -68.66 -13.48
N SER A 70 -34.00 -68.35 -14.77
CA SER A 70 -33.91 -66.98 -15.29
C SER A 70 -35.17 -66.13 -15.02
N ARG A 71 -36.27 -66.75 -14.57
CA ARG A 71 -37.50 -66.06 -14.16
C ARG A 71 -37.42 -65.38 -12.78
N LEU A 72 -36.34 -65.58 -12.03
CA LEU A 72 -36.21 -65.10 -10.65
C LEU A 72 -35.35 -63.85 -10.49
N VAL A 73 -34.83 -63.27 -11.57
CA VAL A 73 -33.92 -62.11 -11.44
C VAL A 73 -34.33 -60.92 -12.32
N PRO A 74 -34.61 -59.74 -11.72
CA PRO A 74 -34.88 -58.52 -12.48
C PRO A 74 -33.55 -57.92 -12.98
N PHE A 75 -33.00 -58.45 -14.08
CA PHE A 75 -31.62 -58.11 -14.51
C PHE A 75 -31.49 -57.00 -15.58
N THR A 76 -32.59 -56.44 -16.11
CA THR A 76 -32.50 -55.42 -17.18
C THR A 76 -32.71 -53.98 -16.70
N ALA A 77 -33.59 -53.74 -15.73
CA ALA A 77 -33.91 -52.39 -15.26
C ALA A 77 -32.71 -51.69 -14.59
N ASN A 78 -31.95 -52.42 -13.77
CA ASN A 78 -30.86 -51.85 -12.95
C ASN A 78 -29.63 -51.43 -13.79
N THR A 79 -29.39 -52.09 -14.94
CA THR A 79 -28.24 -51.80 -15.81
C THR A 79 -28.50 -50.57 -16.68
N SER A 80 -29.70 -50.45 -17.26
CA SER A 80 -30.09 -49.26 -18.04
C SER A 80 -30.18 -48.02 -17.16
N GLU A 81 -30.71 -48.14 -15.93
CA GLU A 81 -30.76 -47.03 -14.97
C GLU A 81 -29.36 -46.54 -14.59
N LYS A 82 -28.41 -47.45 -14.40
CA LYS A 82 -27.00 -47.11 -14.13
C LYS A 82 -26.33 -46.39 -15.31
N LEU A 83 -26.55 -46.86 -16.55
CA LEU A 83 -26.01 -46.21 -17.75
C LEU A 83 -26.60 -44.82 -17.95
N LEU A 84 -27.89 -44.61 -17.64
CA LEU A 84 -28.53 -43.29 -17.68
C LEU A 84 -27.93 -42.33 -16.64
N GLN A 85 -27.68 -42.79 -15.41
CA GLN A 85 -27.00 -41.98 -14.39
C GLN A 85 -25.56 -41.63 -14.79
N GLU A 86 -24.83 -42.58 -15.39
CA GLU A 86 -23.48 -42.34 -15.89
C GLU A 86 -23.50 -41.31 -17.03
N LEU A 87 -24.43 -41.42 -17.97
CA LEU A 87 -24.63 -40.46 -19.06
C LEU A 87 -24.88 -39.05 -18.51
N GLN A 88 -25.81 -38.90 -17.56
CA GLN A 88 -26.10 -37.61 -16.91
C GLN A 88 -24.84 -37.03 -16.24
N SER A 89 -24.05 -37.85 -15.56
CA SER A 89 -22.82 -37.38 -14.92
C SER A 89 -21.78 -36.88 -15.93
N VAL A 90 -21.68 -37.58 -17.08
CA VAL A 90 -20.78 -37.22 -18.17
C VAL A 90 -21.25 -35.94 -18.86
N GLU A 91 -22.55 -35.79 -19.13
CA GLU A 91 -23.12 -34.58 -19.72
C GLU A 91 -22.93 -33.35 -18.81
N VAL A 92 -23.13 -33.50 -17.51
CA VAL A 92 -22.84 -32.43 -16.54
C VAL A 92 -21.36 -32.07 -16.55
N GLN A 93 -20.45 -33.05 -16.57
CA GLN A 93 -19.02 -32.77 -16.63
C GLN A 93 -18.64 -32.09 -17.97
N ILE A 94 -19.23 -32.49 -19.10
CA ILE A 94 -19.02 -31.83 -20.40
C ILE A 94 -19.39 -30.35 -20.30
N LEU A 95 -20.55 -30.01 -19.71
CA LEU A 95 -20.98 -28.62 -19.53
C LEU A 95 -20.02 -27.83 -18.63
N VAL A 96 -19.53 -28.46 -17.55
CA VAL A 96 -18.51 -27.87 -16.67
C VAL A 96 -17.23 -27.57 -17.44
N GLU A 97 -16.73 -28.53 -18.22
CA GLU A 97 -15.49 -28.36 -18.99
C GLU A 97 -15.64 -27.35 -20.14
N GLN A 98 -16.79 -27.30 -20.80
CA GLN A 98 -17.08 -26.28 -21.82
C GLN A 98 -17.02 -24.88 -21.21
N ARG A 99 -17.75 -24.65 -20.11
CA ARG A 99 -17.74 -23.35 -19.43
C ARG A 99 -16.36 -22.99 -18.89
N ALA A 100 -15.67 -23.97 -18.30
CA ALA A 100 -14.29 -23.81 -17.83
C ALA A 100 -13.37 -23.36 -18.97
N ASN A 101 -13.46 -24.01 -20.13
CA ASN A 101 -12.68 -23.65 -21.30
C ASN A 101 -13.04 -22.26 -21.83
N ASP A 102 -14.33 -21.92 -21.92
CA ASP A 102 -14.77 -20.60 -22.42
C ASP A 102 -14.25 -19.46 -21.53
N ASN A 103 -14.40 -19.60 -20.21
CA ASN A 103 -13.88 -18.66 -19.22
C ASN A 103 -12.35 -18.56 -19.30
N PHE A 104 -11.66 -19.70 -19.37
CA PHE A 104 -10.20 -19.72 -19.47
C PHE A 104 -9.70 -19.04 -20.75
N GLN A 105 -10.32 -19.33 -21.90
CA GLN A 105 -9.96 -18.71 -23.19
C GLN A 105 -10.27 -17.21 -23.20
N GLN A 106 -11.37 -16.78 -22.57
CA GLN A 106 -11.67 -15.36 -22.42
C GLN A 106 -10.64 -14.65 -21.54
N ALA A 107 -10.21 -15.27 -20.44
CA ALA A 107 -9.15 -14.74 -19.59
C ALA A 107 -7.84 -14.56 -20.38
N VAL A 108 -7.44 -15.55 -21.19
CA VAL A 108 -6.25 -15.46 -22.05
C VAL A 108 -6.36 -14.32 -23.05
N ARG A 109 -7.50 -14.16 -23.74
CA ARG A 109 -7.72 -13.04 -24.68
C ARG A 109 -7.59 -11.67 -24.00
N LEU A 110 -8.15 -11.51 -22.80
CA LEU A 110 -8.07 -10.28 -22.03
C LEU A 110 -6.63 -9.98 -21.60
N ALA A 111 -5.89 -11.01 -21.17
CA ALA A 111 -4.47 -10.90 -20.85
C ALA A 111 -3.62 -10.49 -22.06
N ASP A 112 -3.87 -11.07 -23.25
CA ASP A 112 -3.18 -10.71 -24.48
C ASP A 112 -3.44 -9.24 -24.86
N GLN A 113 -4.68 -8.77 -24.71
CA GLN A 113 -5.02 -7.35 -24.90
C GLN A 113 -4.29 -6.45 -23.90
N ALA A 114 -4.15 -6.88 -22.64
CA ALA A 114 -3.43 -6.11 -21.62
C ALA A 114 -1.93 -6.00 -21.94
N VAL A 115 -1.33 -7.09 -22.41
CA VAL A 115 0.08 -7.12 -22.85
C VAL A 115 0.29 -6.22 -24.06
N GLU A 116 -0.60 -6.26 -25.05
CA GLU A 116 -0.48 -5.43 -26.25
C GLU A 116 -0.63 -3.94 -25.92
N ALA A 117 -1.61 -3.57 -25.09
CA ALA A 117 -1.75 -2.19 -24.61
C ALA A 117 -0.50 -1.70 -23.86
N GLY A 118 0.22 -2.58 -23.16
CA GLY A 118 1.48 -2.25 -22.48
C GLY A 118 2.68 -2.05 -23.42
N ARG A 119 2.59 -2.42 -24.71
CA ARG A 119 3.66 -2.20 -25.70
C ARG A 119 3.61 -0.82 -26.34
N GLU A 120 2.47 -0.15 -26.28
CA GLU A 120 2.31 1.21 -26.80
C GLU A 120 3.17 2.19 -25.98
N GLN A 121 3.97 3.05 -26.65
CA GLN A 121 4.93 3.94 -25.98
C GLN A 121 4.28 5.05 -25.13
N ASN A 122 2.97 5.28 -25.25
CA ASN A 122 2.24 6.28 -24.48
C ASN A 122 1.73 5.70 -23.15
N GLN A 123 2.53 5.84 -22.10
CA GLN A 123 2.16 5.52 -20.72
C GLN A 123 1.27 6.61 -20.11
N SER A 124 0.11 6.87 -20.70
CA SER A 124 -0.89 7.78 -20.12
C SER A 124 -1.61 7.12 -18.93
N LEU A 125 -2.24 7.95 -18.08
CA LEU A 125 -3.11 7.45 -17.02
C LEU A 125 -4.23 6.56 -17.57
N GLU A 126 -4.86 6.98 -18.68
CA GLU A 126 -5.91 6.22 -19.36
C GLU A 126 -5.42 4.85 -19.83
N SER A 127 -4.24 4.80 -20.47
CA SER A 127 -3.62 3.55 -20.92
C SER A 127 -3.33 2.63 -19.73
N SER A 128 -2.77 3.17 -18.65
CA SER A 128 -2.48 2.41 -17.41
C SER A 128 -3.76 1.85 -16.77
N GLN A 129 -4.84 2.64 -16.74
CA GLN A 129 -6.14 2.22 -16.22
C GLN A 129 -6.76 1.10 -17.07
N LYS A 130 -6.66 1.20 -18.39
CA LYS A 130 -7.11 0.16 -19.33
C LYS A 130 -6.36 -1.16 -19.09
N ILE A 131 -5.03 -1.11 -18.94
CA ILE A 131 -4.21 -2.29 -18.66
C ILE A 131 -4.63 -2.94 -17.33
N LYS A 132 -4.80 -2.15 -16.26
CA LYS A 132 -5.29 -2.64 -14.97
C LYS A 132 -6.66 -3.30 -15.10
N PHE A 133 -7.59 -2.67 -15.82
CA PHE A 133 -8.94 -3.19 -16.04
C PHE A 133 -8.92 -4.55 -16.76
N LEU A 134 -8.12 -4.68 -17.82
CA LEU A 134 -8.00 -5.92 -18.57
C LEU A 134 -7.44 -7.07 -17.71
N TRP A 135 -6.41 -6.82 -16.88
CA TRP A 135 -5.89 -7.82 -15.95
C TRP A 135 -6.91 -8.23 -14.88
N GLN A 136 -7.68 -7.27 -14.36
CA GLN A 136 -8.76 -7.56 -13.41
C GLN A 136 -9.81 -8.46 -14.04
N GLN A 137 -10.31 -8.10 -15.24
CA GLN A 137 -11.30 -8.90 -15.95
C GLN A 137 -10.77 -10.30 -16.32
N ALA A 138 -9.48 -10.43 -16.65
CA ALA A 138 -8.87 -11.73 -16.88
C ALA A 138 -8.90 -12.61 -15.62
N LEU A 139 -8.60 -12.04 -14.45
CA LEU A 139 -8.70 -12.74 -13.16
C LEU A 139 -10.14 -13.10 -12.80
N ASP A 140 -11.10 -12.19 -13.06
CA ASP A 140 -12.52 -12.44 -12.83
C ASP A 140 -13.03 -13.61 -13.70
N ASN A 141 -12.54 -13.75 -14.94
CA ASN A 141 -12.86 -14.92 -15.77
C ASN A 141 -12.23 -16.21 -15.23
N LEU A 142 -10.98 -16.16 -14.73
CA LEU A 142 -10.33 -17.33 -14.15
C LEU A 142 -10.99 -17.80 -12.85
N SER A 143 -11.53 -16.88 -12.04
CA SER A 143 -12.21 -17.24 -10.79
C SER A 143 -13.53 -17.97 -11.02
N GLU A 144 -14.16 -17.79 -12.19
CA GLU A 144 -15.36 -18.51 -12.63
C GLU A 144 -15.08 -19.92 -13.18
N VAL A 145 -13.81 -20.35 -13.26
CA VAL A 145 -13.47 -21.74 -13.64
C VAL A 145 -13.75 -22.69 -12.47
N PRO A 146 -14.64 -23.69 -12.62
CA PRO A 146 -14.98 -24.60 -11.53
C PRO A 146 -13.79 -25.44 -11.04
N LYS A 147 -13.68 -25.63 -9.71
CA LYS A 147 -12.60 -26.42 -9.08
C LYS A 147 -12.59 -27.89 -9.48
N ASN A 148 -13.71 -28.42 -9.94
CA ASN A 148 -13.87 -29.78 -10.45
C ASN A 148 -13.60 -29.91 -11.96
N SER A 149 -13.16 -28.83 -12.63
CA SER A 149 -12.71 -28.88 -14.02
C SER A 149 -11.31 -29.49 -14.14
N PHE A 150 -11.02 -30.12 -15.26
CA PHE A 150 -9.67 -30.54 -15.64
C PHE A 150 -8.68 -29.35 -15.74
N LEU A 151 -9.18 -28.14 -15.98
CA LEU A 151 -8.39 -26.91 -16.04
C LEU A 151 -8.08 -26.31 -14.67
N ALA A 152 -8.58 -26.86 -13.56
CA ALA A 152 -8.45 -26.26 -12.24
C ALA A 152 -6.99 -25.99 -11.83
N SER A 153 -6.09 -26.94 -12.07
CA SER A 153 -4.66 -26.80 -11.73
C SER A 153 -3.98 -25.71 -12.56
N LEU A 154 -4.22 -25.70 -13.87
CA LEU A 154 -3.69 -24.67 -14.78
C LEU A 154 -4.25 -23.28 -14.44
N THR A 155 -5.55 -23.21 -14.12
CA THR A 155 -6.22 -21.98 -13.73
C THR A 155 -5.64 -21.41 -12.44
N ALA A 156 -5.38 -22.26 -11.43
CA ALA A 156 -4.73 -21.82 -10.19
C ALA A 156 -3.35 -21.20 -10.46
N SER A 157 -2.54 -21.81 -11.34
CA SER A 157 -1.26 -21.24 -11.75
C SER A 157 -1.42 -19.90 -12.48
N LYS A 158 -2.41 -19.78 -13.37
CA LYS A 158 -2.70 -18.53 -14.10
C LYS A 158 -3.23 -17.41 -13.22
N ILE A 159 -4.00 -17.73 -12.18
CA ILE A 159 -4.45 -16.75 -11.18
C ILE A 159 -3.25 -16.12 -10.46
N GLU A 160 -2.24 -16.91 -10.08
CA GLU A 160 -1.04 -16.37 -9.45
C GLU A 160 -0.25 -15.45 -10.41
N GLU A 161 -0.08 -15.87 -11.66
CA GLU A 161 0.57 -15.08 -12.71
C GLU A 161 -0.16 -13.75 -12.96
N TYR A 162 -1.46 -13.80 -13.21
CA TYR A 162 -2.27 -12.62 -13.52
C TYR A 162 -2.41 -11.71 -12.30
N GLY A 163 -2.41 -12.25 -11.08
CA GLY A 163 -2.37 -11.48 -9.84
C GLY A 163 -1.11 -10.61 -9.72
N LYS A 164 0.06 -11.14 -10.11
CA LYS A 164 1.31 -10.36 -10.17
C LYS A 164 1.21 -9.26 -11.23
N ASN A 165 0.64 -9.56 -12.40
CA ASN A 165 0.47 -8.57 -13.46
C ASN A 165 -0.51 -7.45 -13.08
N LEU A 166 -1.64 -7.79 -12.44
CA LEU A 166 -2.59 -6.81 -11.91
C LEU A 166 -1.93 -5.91 -10.85
N THR A 167 -1.09 -6.49 -9.99
CA THR A 167 -0.33 -5.72 -8.98
C THR A 167 0.61 -4.72 -9.67
N ALA A 168 1.34 -5.15 -10.70
CA ALA A 168 2.21 -4.27 -11.48
C ALA A 168 1.42 -3.17 -12.22
N ALA A 169 0.30 -3.51 -12.86
CA ALA A 169 -0.57 -2.55 -13.54
C ALA A 169 -1.19 -1.54 -12.56
N THR A 170 -1.57 -1.99 -11.36
CA THR A 170 -2.06 -1.10 -10.30
C THR A 170 -0.98 -0.13 -9.85
N PHE A 171 0.27 -0.58 -9.73
CA PHE A 171 1.41 0.29 -9.44
C PHE A 171 1.64 1.33 -10.54
N GLN A 172 1.55 0.93 -11.82
CA GLN A 172 1.67 1.87 -12.96
C GLN A 172 0.59 2.95 -12.95
N VAL A 173 -0.66 2.60 -12.68
CA VAL A 173 -1.75 3.59 -12.51
C VAL A 173 -1.40 4.58 -11.40
N LYS A 174 -0.90 4.09 -10.26
CA LYS A 174 -0.50 4.96 -9.14
C LYS A 174 0.65 5.91 -9.52
N GLN A 175 1.60 5.42 -10.30
CA GLN A 175 2.71 6.22 -10.80
C GLN A 175 2.23 7.30 -11.78
N ALA A 176 1.41 6.92 -12.76
CA ALA A 176 0.81 7.85 -13.71
C ALA A 176 -0.07 8.91 -13.02
N LYS A 177 -0.85 8.53 -12.00
CA LYS A 177 -1.58 9.49 -11.13
C LYS A 177 -0.63 10.42 -10.38
N SER A 178 0.58 9.99 -10.05
CA SER A 178 1.57 10.80 -9.30
C SER A 178 2.39 11.73 -10.20
N ASP A 179 2.41 11.54 -11.51
CA ASP A 179 3.29 12.27 -12.43
C ASP A 179 3.05 13.79 -12.41
N PHE A 180 1.81 14.23 -12.20
CA PHE A 180 1.52 15.66 -12.10
C PHE A 180 2.19 16.30 -10.88
N LEU A 181 2.45 15.55 -9.79
CA LEU A 181 3.17 16.07 -8.62
C LEU A 181 4.59 16.50 -8.99
N GLY A 182 5.24 15.77 -9.90
CA GLY A 182 6.54 16.16 -10.43
C GLY A 182 6.48 17.48 -11.22
N SER A 183 5.44 17.66 -12.03
CA SER A 183 5.20 18.92 -12.75
C SER A 183 4.89 20.07 -11.79
N VAL A 184 3.99 19.87 -10.84
CA VAL A 184 3.65 20.88 -9.82
C VAL A 184 4.88 21.26 -9.02
N ALA A 185 5.71 20.30 -8.59
CA ALA A 185 6.94 20.59 -7.86
C ALA A 185 7.87 21.51 -8.67
N ARG A 186 8.17 21.14 -9.92
CA ARG A 186 9.04 21.95 -10.81
C ARG A 186 8.48 23.33 -11.08
N GLU A 187 7.21 23.43 -11.48
CA GLU A 187 6.59 24.72 -11.78
C GLU A 187 6.39 25.58 -10.52
N SER A 188 6.35 24.95 -9.35
CA SER A 188 6.27 25.68 -8.09
C SER A 188 7.62 26.24 -7.66
N GLY A 189 8.71 25.76 -8.25
CA GLY A 189 10.08 26.12 -7.88
C GLY A 189 10.67 25.28 -6.75
N LEU A 190 10.01 24.18 -6.37
CA LEU A 190 10.55 23.25 -5.38
C LEU A 190 11.83 22.58 -5.90
N SER A 191 12.72 22.19 -5.00
CA SER A 191 13.97 21.53 -5.37
C SER A 191 13.74 20.14 -5.96
N ASP A 192 14.79 19.60 -6.58
CA ASP A 192 14.85 18.22 -7.06
C ASP A 192 14.83 17.17 -5.92
N GLN A 193 14.94 17.60 -4.66
CA GLN A 193 14.82 16.75 -3.47
C GLN A 193 13.43 16.80 -2.82
N ALA A 194 12.54 17.68 -3.30
CA ALA A 194 11.22 17.87 -2.70
C ALA A 194 10.40 16.56 -2.70
N SER A 195 9.74 16.25 -1.60
CA SER A 195 8.88 15.07 -1.50
C SER A 195 7.46 15.52 -1.20
N ILE A 196 6.49 14.92 -1.90
CA ILE A 196 5.07 15.26 -1.80
C ILE A 196 4.29 13.97 -1.60
N GLY A 197 3.33 13.96 -0.69
CA GLY A 197 2.40 12.85 -0.48
C GLY A 197 1.01 13.43 -0.33
N ILE A 198 0.02 12.81 -0.97
CA ILE A 198 -1.38 13.16 -0.84
C ILE A 198 -2.17 11.88 -0.68
N CYS A 199 -3.07 11.84 0.28
CA CYS A 199 -3.98 10.73 0.50
C CYS A 199 -5.39 11.23 0.76
N GLN A 200 -6.38 10.53 0.22
CA GLN A 200 -7.73 10.56 0.76
C GLN A 200 -7.82 9.74 2.05
N LEU A 201 -8.88 9.94 2.82
CA LEU A 201 -9.20 9.11 3.99
C LEU A 201 -9.45 7.63 3.65
N SER A 202 -9.85 7.35 2.40
CA SER A 202 -9.98 6.01 1.82
C SER A 202 -8.65 5.29 1.59
N ARG A 203 -7.51 5.98 1.83
CA ARG A 203 -6.14 5.54 1.51
C ARG A 203 -5.84 5.38 0.02
N ASP A 204 -6.61 6.01 -0.87
CA ASP A 204 -6.10 6.31 -2.21
C ASP A 204 -5.05 7.41 -2.08
N CYS A 205 -3.80 7.05 -2.36
CA CYS A 205 -2.61 7.85 -2.07
C CYS A 205 -1.73 7.98 -3.31
N ILE A 206 -1.14 9.14 -3.50
CA ILE A 206 -0.13 9.39 -4.52
C ILE A 206 1.05 10.13 -3.91
N HIS A 207 2.23 10.00 -4.51
CA HIS A 207 3.41 10.66 -3.96
C HIS A 207 4.52 10.92 -4.98
N LEU A 208 5.27 12.00 -4.75
CA LEU A 208 6.58 12.26 -5.32
C LEU A 208 7.64 11.95 -4.25
N ARG A 209 8.51 10.96 -4.49
CA ARG A 209 9.61 10.57 -3.58
C ARG A 209 9.17 10.26 -2.13
N GLY A 210 7.93 9.84 -1.93
CA GLY A 210 7.30 9.74 -0.61
C GLY A 210 7.96 8.79 0.40
N ASN A 211 8.70 7.76 -0.07
CA ASN A 211 9.43 6.81 0.77
C ASN A 211 10.88 7.24 1.09
N SER A 212 11.40 8.26 0.40
CA SER A 212 12.76 8.74 0.62
C SER A 212 12.76 9.68 1.82
N PRO A 213 13.53 9.39 2.89
CA PRO A 213 13.61 10.30 4.02
C PRO A 213 14.32 11.59 3.61
N PRO A 214 13.84 12.77 4.05
CA PRO A 214 14.57 14.02 3.87
C PRO A 214 15.85 14.01 4.71
N VAL A 215 16.73 15.00 4.49
CA VAL A 215 17.99 15.10 5.23
C VAL A 215 17.76 15.31 6.74
N SER A 216 16.61 15.85 7.12
CA SER A 216 16.16 16.04 8.49
C SER A 216 14.64 16.07 8.55
N PRO A 217 14.00 15.52 9.59
CA PRO A 217 12.54 15.64 9.78
C PRO A 217 12.11 17.03 10.29
N ALA A 218 13.07 17.86 10.74
CA ALA A 218 12.78 19.10 11.46
C ALA A 218 11.72 18.87 12.57
N SER A 219 10.81 19.83 12.79
CA SER A 219 9.74 19.69 13.78
C SER A 219 8.58 18.77 13.35
N LEU A 220 8.60 18.17 12.15
CA LEU A 220 7.58 17.19 11.74
C LEU A 220 7.64 15.91 12.60
N ILE A 221 8.80 15.61 13.20
CA ILE A 221 9.00 14.48 14.12
C ILE A 221 8.07 14.52 15.35
N LYS A 222 7.51 15.68 15.68
CA LYS A 222 6.58 15.89 16.80
C LYS A 222 5.26 15.15 16.61
N LEU A 223 4.84 14.91 15.36
CA LEU A 223 3.61 14.17 15.06
C LEU A 223 3.72 12.68 15.47
N PRO A 224 4.77 11.93 15.08
CA PRO A 224 5.03 10.58 15.60
C PRO A 224 5.04 10.49 17.14
N ILE A 225 5.64 11.49 17.81
CA ILE A 225 5.71 11.54 19.28
C ILE A 225 4.32 11.73 19.89
N ALA A 226 3.49 12.61 19.31
CA ALA A 226 2.11 12.82 19.74
C ALA A 226 1.28 11.54 19.62
N VAL A 227 1.38 10.83 18.49
CA VAL A 227 0.67 9.56 18.27
C VAL A 227 1.10 8.50 19.30
N ALA A 228 2.41 8.39 19.57
CA ALA A 228 2.93 7.47 20.58
C ALA A 228 2.46 7.82 22.00
N LEU A 229 2.42 9.12 22.35
CA LEU A 229 1.90 9.57 23.64
C LEU A 229 0.44 9.17 23.82
N MET A 230 -0.41 9.44 22.83
CA MET A 230 -1.83 9.13 22.93
C MET A 230 -2.09 7.63 23.01
N GLN A 231 -1.29 6.81 22.31
CA GLN A 231 -1.34 5.36 22.47
C GLN A 231 -1.02 4.93 23.92
N LYS A 232 0.05 5.49 24.51
CA LYS A 232 0.43 5.17 25.90
C LYS A 232 -0.66 5.59 26.88
N VAL A 233 -1.18 6.81 26.71
CA VAL A 233 -2.22 7.40 27.55
C VAL A 233 -3.47 6.51 27.58
N GLU A 234 -3.93 6.07 26.41
CA GLU A 234 -5.10 5.19 26.30
C GLU A 234 -4.83 3.80 26.91
N HIS A 235 -3.72 3.15 26.52
CA HIS A 235 -3.42 1.78 26.94
C HIS A 235 -3.18 1.67 28.45
N GLU A 236 -2.43 2.61 29.02
CA GLU A 236 -2.11 2.62 30.45
C GLU A 236 -3.15 3.38 31.29
N LYS A 237 -4.23 3.88 30.64
CA LYS A 237 -5.31 4.65 31.29
C LYS A 237 -4.78 5.85 32.08
N ILE A 238 -3.79 6.53 31.54
CA ILE A 238 -3.18 7.71 32.16
C ILE A 238 -4.10 8.91 31.98
N SER A 239 -4.33 9.69 33.04
CA SER A 239 -5.03 10.96 32.89
C SER A 239 -4.16 11.96 32.14
N LEU A 240 -4.73 12.62 31.12
CA LEU A 240 -4.09 13.74 30.43
C LEU A 240 -3.82 14.96 31.34
N ASN A 241 -4.50 15.04 32.48
CA ASN A 241 -4.24 16.04 33.53
C ASN A 241 -3.08 15.66 34.46
N LYS A 242 -2.44 14.49 34.26
CA LYS A 242 -1.30 14.07 35.05
C LYS A 242 -0.18 15.13 34.94
N PRO A 243 0.28 15.69 36.07
CA PRO A 243 1.40 16.63 36.05
C PRO A 243 2.69 15.89 35.70
N VAL A 244 3.48 16.49 34.82
CA VAL A 244 4.82 16.06 34.43
C VAL A 244 5.76 17.22 34.67
N PHE A 245 6.81 16.96 35.45
CA PHE A 245 7.87 17.93 35.71
C PHE A 245 8.74 18.09 34.46
N VAL A 246 8.97 19.33 34.05
CA VAL A 246 9.85 19.69 32.93
C VAL A 246 11.26 19.91 33.45
N ASP A 247 12.17 19.00 33.11
CA ASP A 247 13.57 19.07 33.55
C ASP A 247 14.29 20.30 32.97
N PRO A 248 15.01 21.10 33.79
CA PRO A 248 15.90 22.18 33.32
C PRO A 248 16.87 21.77 32.22
N GLY A 249 17.33 20.52 32.22
CA GLY A 249 18.19 19.95 31.19
C GLY A 249 17.53 19.81 29.82
N ASN A 250 16.20 19.92 29.72
CA ASN A 250 15.48 19.91 28.44
C ASN A 250 15.31 21.30 27.81
N PHE A 251 15.82 22.35 28.46
CA PHE A 251 15.75 23.72 27.97
C PHE A 251 16.46 23.88 26.60
N THR A 252 15.84 24.66 25.71
CA THR A 252 16.38 25.08 24.41
C THR A 252 15.88 26.50 24.12
N GLU A 253 16.60 27.30 23.31
CA GLU A 253 16.12 28.63 22.92
C GLU A 253 15.00 28.58 21.85
N ASP A 254 13.78 28.30 22.30
CA ASP A 254 12.58 28.32 21.47
C ASP A 254 11.78 29.60 21.79
N SER A 255 11.53 30.45 20.80
CA SER A 255 10.87 31.75 21.02
C SER A 255 9.35 31.65 21.06
N SER A 256 8.76 30.56 20.58
CA SER A 256 7.29 30.39 20.54
C SER A 256 6.74 29.55 21.67
N THR A 257 7.59 28.84 22.43
CA THR A 257 7.16 27.99 23.57
C THR A 257 6.60 28.82 24.72
N GLN A 258 5.51 28.33 25.34
CA GLN A 258 5.02 28.83 26.63
C GLN A 258 5.46 27.96 27.82
N ILE A 259 6.12 26.83 27.53
CA ILE A 259 6.68 25.92 28.53
C ILE A 259 7.99 26.49 29.08
N VAL A 260 8.04 26.63 30.41
CA VAL A 260 9.24 26.98 31.17
C VAL A 260 9.74 25.74 31.90
N SER A 261 11.05 25.54 31.96
CA SER A 261 11.63 24.42 32.72
C SER A 261 11.52 24.64 34.24
N ASP A 262 11.77 23.59 35.03
CA ASP A 262 11.62 23.60 36.49
C ASP A 262 10.17 23.78 36.97
N GLN A 263 9.21 23.33 36.17
CA GLN A 263 7.77 23.44 36.47
C GLN A 263 7.00 22.18 36.07
N ASN A 264 5.85 21.97 36.70
CA ASN A 264 4.94 20.88 36.36
C ASN A 264 3.85 21.35 35.39
N TYR A 265 3.64 20.61 34.32
CA TYR A 265 2.54 20.84 33.39
C TYR A 265 1.72 19.56 33.19
N PRO A 266 0.41 19.65 32.94
CA PRO A 266 -0.38 18.52 32.46
C PRO A 266 0.21 17.94 31.17
N LEU A 267 0.14 16.61 31.01
CA LEU A 267 0.51 15.94 29.76
C LEU A 267 -0.18 16.56 28.54
N GLN A 268 -1.45 16.93 28.68
CA GLN A 268 -2.20 17.62 27.62
C GLN A 268 -1.52 18.93 27.21
N THR A 269 -1.12 19.77 28.16
CA THR A 269 -0.47 21.05 27.87
C THR A 269 0.86 20.85 27.14
N LEU A 270 1.65 19.86 27.53
CA LEU A 270 2.90 19.53 26.84
C LEU A 270 2.65 19.05 25.40
N LEU A 271 1.62 18.22 25.18
CA LEU A 271 1.23 17.76 23.84
C LEU A 271 0.78 18.93 22.96
N GLU A 272 -0.08 19.79 23.49
CA GLU A 272 -0.63 20.95 22.77
C GLU A 272 0.48 21.94 22.42
N GLU A 273 1.37 22.28 23.36
CA GLU A 273 2.50 23.17 23.09
C GLU A 273 3.49 22.56 22.07
N MET A 274 3.70 21.25 22.11
CA MET A 274 4.54 20.54 21.13
C MET A 274 3.96 20.64 19.70
N ILE A 275 2.65 20.53 19.52
CA ILE A 275 2.04 20.52 18.18
C ILE A 275 1.69 21.94 17.71
N ASP A 276 1.01 22.74 18.54
CA ASP A 276 0.43 24.03 18.17
C ASP A 276 1.48 25.13 18.08
N ARG A 277 2.47 25.11 18.98
CA ARG A 277 3.54 26.12 19.03
C ARG A 277 4.90 25.57 18.68
N SER A 278 4.97 24.29 18.32
CA SER A 278 6.21 23.61 18.00
C SER A 278 7.23 23.68 19.14
N SER A 279 6.83 23.62 20.42
CA SER A 279 7.74 23.72 21.56
C SER A 279 8.77 22.59 21.59
N ASN A 280 10.06 22.93 21.47
CA ASN A 280 11.16 21.96 21.63
C ASN A 280 11.28 21.46 23.07
N ILE A 281 11.05 22.32 24.07
CA ILE A 281 11.14 21.96 25.49
C ILE A 281 10.06 20.91 25.83
N ALA A 282 8.81 21.15 25.41
CA ALA A 282 7.73 20.19 25.59
C ALA A 282 8.04 18.86 24.89
N THR A 283 8.56 18.92 23.67
CA THR A 283 8.94 17.74 22.89
C THR A 283 10.01 16.91 23.61
N ASN A 284 11.07 17.57 24.08
CA ASN A 284 12.16 16.91 24.79
C ASN A 284 11.67 16.25 26.07
N GLN A 285 10.79 16.92 26.82
CA GLN A 285 10.19 16.35 28.01
C GLN A 285 9.27 15.16 27.71
N LEU A 286 8.52 15.20 26.60
CA LEU A 286 7.69 14.08 26.18
C LEU A 286 8.52 12.89 25.68
N ILE A 287 9.67 13.13 25.04
CA ILE A 287 10.62 12.07 24.71
C ILE A 287 11.13 11.40 25.99
N ASP A 288 11.52 12.17 27.02
CA ASP A 288 11.95 11.60 28.30
C ASP A 288 10.83 10.84 29.01
N TYR A 289 9.60 11.38 28.97
CA TYR A 289 8.44 10.76 29.59
C TYR A 289 8.09 9.39 28.97
N LEU A 290 8.20 9.29 27.65
CA LEU A 290 7.88 8.07 26.91
C LEU A 290 9.05 7.08 26.88
N GLY A 291 10.27 7.59 26.72
CA GLY A 291 11.46 6.84 26.34
C GLY A 291 11.50 6.57 24.82
N SER A 292 12.66 6.79 24.19
CA SER A 292 12.85 6.54 22.76
C SER A 292 12.59 5.09 22.35
N ASP A 293 12.92 4.13 23.21
CA ASP A 293 12.66 2.70 22.95
C ASP A 293 11.16 2.42 22.81
N TYR A 294 10.34 2.97 23.71
CA TYR A 294 8.89 2.84 23.63
C TYR A 294 8.36 3.47 22.34
N ILE A 295 8.80 4.69 22.02
CA ILE A 295 8.35 5.41 20.81
C ILE A 295 8.67 4.59 19.57
N ASN A 296 9.92 4.13 19.43
CA ASN A 296 10.36 3.40 18.23
C ASN A 296 9.72 2.00 18.14
N GLN A 297 9.56 1.28 19.25
CA GLN A 297 8.87 0.00 19.27
C GLN A 297 7.40 0.15 18.89
N PHE A 298 6.73 1.18 19.40
CA PHE A 298 5.35 1.49 19.02
C PHE A 298 5.25 1.77 17.51
N LEU A 299 6.13 2.62 16.98
CA LEU A 299 6.11 2.98 15.57
C LEU A 299 6.33 1.76 14.66
N GLU A 300 7.30 0.91 15.00
CA GLU A 300 7.58 -0.32 14.26
C GLU A 300 6.39 -1.30 14.31
N ASN A 301 5.81 -1.54 15.48
CA ASN A 301 4.65 -2.40 15.64
C ASN A 301 3.42 -1.91 14.87
N ARG A 302 3.33 -0.59 14.64
CA ARG A 302 2.26 0.03 13.84
C ARG A 302 2.56 0.06 12.34
N GLY A 303 3.68 -0.51 11.92
CA GLY A 303 4.06 -0.63 10.50
C GLY A 303 4.89 0.54 9.95
N TYR A 304 5.33 1.48 10.80
CA TYR A 304 6.24 2.54 10.38
C TYR A 304 7.68 2.02 10.35
N GLN A 305 8.15 1.70 9.14
CA GLN A 305 9.43 1.06 8.89
C GLN A 305 10.61 2.02 8.97
N VAL A 306 10.41 3.31 8.65
CA VAL A 306 11.50 4.30 8.55
C VAL A 306 11.49 5.31 9.68
N THR A 307 10.30 5.74 10.13
CA THR A 307 10.18 6.79 11.15
C THR A 307 10.80 6.34 12.46
N ARG A 308 11.74 7.14 12.99
CA ARG A 308 12.45 6.87 14.25
C ARG A 308 12.71 8.16 15.01
N VAL A 309 12.50 8.12 16.33
CA VAL A 309 12.81 9.19 17.29
C VAL A 309 13.99 8.71 18.14
N ASN A 310 15.18 9.18 17.79
CA ASN A 310 16.44 8.77 18.42
C ASN A 310 17.14 9.91 19.16
N PHE A 311 16.71 11.15 18.90
CA PHE A 311 17.41 12.34 19.32
C PHE A 311 16.44 13.45 19.78
N LYS A 312 16.74 14.08 20.91
CA LYS A 312 16.03 15.28 21.40
C LYS A 312 16.27 16.47 20.49
N LEU A 313 15.34 17.41 20.47
CA LEU A 313 15.45 18.59 19.64
C LEU A 313 16.43 19.60 20.26
N MET A 314 17.26 20.17 19.40
CA MET A 314 18.23 21.20 19.77
C MET A 314 17.68 22.57 19.43
N GLY A 315 18.00 23.56 20.26
CA GLY A 315 17.85 24.95 19.88
C GLY A 315 19.00 25.40 18.98
N LYS A 316 19.06 26.71 18.71
CA LYS A 316 20.13 27.34 17.92
C LYS A 316 21.52 27.19 18.55
N ASN A 317 21.64 27.30 19.87
CA ASN A 317 22.91 27.25 20.61
C ASN A 317 22.87 26.32 21.82
N ILE A 318 21.69 25.95 22.31
CA ILE A 318 21.52 25.13 23.52
C ILE A 318 21.10 23.71 23.13
N MET A 319 21.92 22.76 23.56
CA MET A 319 21.68 21.32 23.44
C MET A 319 21.07 20.80 24.74
N PRO A 320 19.99 20.00 24.68
CA PRO A 320 19.42 19.40 25.87
C PRO A 320 20.35 18.32 26.43
N THR A 321 20.26 18.06 27.73
CA THR A 321 20.98 16.98 28.41
C THR A 321 20.50 15.61 27.95
N ASN A 322 21.44 14.66 27.81
CA ASN A 322 21.18 13.30 27.34
C ASN A 322 20.33 13.27 26.05
N PRO A 323 20.77 13.92 24.97
CA PRO A 323 19.95 14.11 23.79
C PRO A 323 19.70 12.81 23.00
N GLY A 324 20.31 11.69 23.36
CA GLY A 324 20.19 10.42 22.62
C GLY A 324 21.28 10.27 21.56
N THR A 325 21.18 9.21 20.77
CA THR A 325 22.19 8.82 19.77
C THR A 325 21.54 8.44 18.47
N GLY A 326 22.06 8.94 17.35
CA GLY A 326 21.53 8.68 16.01
C GLY A 326 20.62 9.79 15.51
N ALA A 327 20.21 9.71 14.24
CA ALA A 327 19.36 10.71 13.62
C ALA A 327 17.87 10.36 13.80
N ASN A 328 17.05 11.39 13.99
CA ASN A 328 15.61 11.28 13.79
C ASN A 328 15.30 11.10 12.30
N ARG A 329 14.29 10.32 11.97
CA ARG A 329 13.86 10.04 10.60
C ARG A 329 12.35 10.05 10.50
N VAL A 330 11.85 10.48 9.35
CA VAL A 330 10.45 10.36 8.91
C VAL A 330 10.44 10.14 7.40
N THR A 331 9.30 9.73 6.86
CA THR A 331 9.04 9.83 5.41
C THR A 331 7.73 10.56 5.18
N VAL A 332 7.58 11.14 3.98
CA VAL A 332 6.34 11.79 3.56
C VAL A 332 5.16 10.82 3.60
N ASN A 333 5.37 9.58 3.14
CA ASN A 333 4.32 8.56 3.13
C ASN A 333 3.88 8.19 4.55
N GLU A 334 4.82 8.00 5.49
CA GLU A 334 4.48 7.64 6.87
C GLU A 334 3.81 8.80 7.63
N LEU A 335 4.25 10.04 7.42
CA LEU A 335 3.58 11.21 8.00
C LEU A 335 2.16 11.40 7.44
N THR A 336 1.98 11.19 6.14
CA THR A 336 0.67 11.29 5.49
C THR A 336 -0.27 10.19 6.00
N GLU A 337 0.22 8.95 6.15
CA GLU A 337 -0.56 7.86 6.76
C GLU A 337 -0.90 8.15 8.23
N MET A 338 0.01 8.75 9.02
CA MET A 338 -0.31 9.18 10.38
C MET A 338 -1.47 10.20 10.40
N MET A 339 -1.46 11.17 9.48
CA MET A 339 -2.56 12.12 9.34
C MET A 339 -3.87 11.41 8.94
N VAL A 340 -3.82 10.44 8.02
CA VAL A 340 -5.01 9.63 7.67
C VAL A 340 -5.57 8.92 8.90
N GLN A 341 -4.72 8.25 9.70
CA GLN A 341 -5.17 7.56 10.92
C GLN A 341 -5.76 8.53 11.96
N ILE A 342 -5.17 9.71 12.12
CA ILE A 342 -5.69 10.75 13.02
C ILE A 342 -7.08 11.21 12.55
N TYR A 343 -7.22 11.58 11.29
CA TYR A 343 -8.47 12.14 10.77
C TYR A 343 -9.57 11.08 10.53
N ASN A 344 -9.22 9.79 10.42
CA ASN A 344 -10.17 8.68 10.46
C ASN A 344 -10.60 8.27 11.87
N GLY A 345 -10.02 8.84 12.93
CA GLY A 345 -10.32 8.44 14.30
C GLY A 345 -9.70 7.09 14.71
N GLU A 346 -8.71 6.59 13.97
CA GLU A 346 -8.05 5.30 14.21
C GLU A 346 -6.91 5.41 15.24
N THR A 347 -6.49 6.63 15.56
CA THR A 347 -5.52 6.94 16.60
C THR A 347 -6.24 7.28 17.91
N PRO A 348 -5.87 6.67 19.05
CA PRO A 348 -6.41 7.09 20.34
C PRO A 348 -6.29 8.61 20.54
N GLY A 349 -7.34 9.24 21.06
CA GLY A 349 -7.38 10.69 21.23
C GLY A 349 -7.31 11.51 19.93
N ALA A 350 -7.64 10.91 18.77
CA ALA A 350 -7.70 11.56 17.48
C ALA A 350 -8.40 12.93 17.49
N LYS A 351 -9.56 13.04 18.17
CA LYS A 351 -10.29 14.30 18.28
C LYS A 351 -9.43 15.43 18.86
N MET A 352 -8.69 15.15 19.94
CA MET A 352 -7.77 16.12 20.54
C MET A 352 -6.64 16.46 19.57
N LEU A 353 -6.04 15.47 18.91
CA LEU A 353 -4.98 15.74 17.93
C LEU A 353 -5.45 16.60 16.75
N VAL A 354 -6.67 16.37 16.24
CA VAL A 354 -7.27 17.21 15.18
C VAL A 354 -7.49 18.64 15.68
N GLU A 355 -8.07 18.82 16.87
CA GLU A 355 -8.30 20.14 17.46
C GLU A 355 -6.99 20.90 17.69
N THR A 356 -5.96 20.20 18.15
CA THR A 356 -4.60 20.71 18.35
C THR A 356 -3.96 21.10 17.01
N LEU A 357 -3.90 20.20 16.01
CA LEU A 357 -3.42 20.53 14.66
C LEU A 357 -4.16 21.74 14.04
N ASN A 358 -5.46 21.90 14.30
CA ASN A 358 -6.27 23.04 13.85
C ASN A 358 -5.89 24.37 14.52
N ARG A 359 -5.25 24.34 15.70
CA ARG A 359 -4.77 25.51 16.44
C ARG A 359 -3.31 25.87 16.16
N GLN A 360 -2.66 25.23 15.19
CA GLN A 360 -1.29 25.55 14.75
C GLN A 360 -1.04 27.06 14.73
N TYR A 361 0.00 27.51 15.43
CA TYR A 361 0.33 28.92 15.59
C TYR A 361 1.01 29.46 14.33
N ASP A 362 1.90 28.66 13.73
CA ASP A 362 2.53 29.00 12.47
C ASP A 362 1.56 28.79 11.29
N ARG A 363 1.09 29.91 10.74
CA ARG A 363 0.10 29.96 9.66
C ARG A 363 0.71 30.24 8.30
N ASN A 364 2.04 30.22 8.19
CA ASN A 364 2.74 30.68 7.00
C ASN A 364 2.71 29.67 5.86
N LEU A 365 2.54 28.37 6.11
CA LEU A 365 2.61 27.34 5.06
C LEU A 365 1.22 26.93 4.55
N GLY A 366 0.70 25.79 5.02
CA GLY A 366 -0.53 25.20 4.50
C GLY A 366 -1.72 26.13 4.65
N PHE A 367 -1.91 26.75 5.81
CA PHE A 367 -3.00 27.70 6.02
C PHE A 367 -2.96 28.86 5.01
N ALA A 368 -1.83 29.57 4.89
CA ALA A 368 -1.70 30.68 3.95
C ALA A 368 -1.84 30.23 2.49
N ALA A 369 -1.32 29.04 2.14
CA ALA A 369 -1.42 28.50 0.78
C ALA A 369 -2.87 28.28 0.33
N LEU A 370 -3.76 27.88 1.25
CA LEU A 370 -5.13 27.52 0.92
C LEU A 370 -6.10 28.72 0.89
N GLN A 371 -5.74 29.90 1.42
CA GLN A 371 -6.62 31.08 1.52
C GLN A 371 -7.19 31.61 0.20
N GLY A 372 -6.62 31.20 -0.95
CA GLY A 372 -7.09 31.58 -2.29
C GLY A 372 -7.70 30.43 -3.10
N THR A 373 -7.85 29.25 -2.50
CA THR A 373 -8.33 28.03 -3.17
C THR A 373 -9.75 27.67 -2.70
N LYS A 374 -10.36 26.66 -3.32
CA LYS A 374 -11.62 26.08 -2.81
C LYS A 374 -11.43 25.21 -1.56
N ALA A 375 -10.19 24.88 -1.20
CA ALA A 375 -9.92 23.99 -0.10
C ALA A 375 -10.06 24.71 1.25
N GLN A 376 -10.78 24.07 2.17
CA GLN A 376 -10.82 24.45 3.57
C GLN A 376 -9.63 23.83 4.31
N TRP A 377 -8.82 24.65 4.96
CA TRP A 377 -7.76 24.16 5.84
C TRP A 377 -8.36 23.56 7.12
N LEU A 378 -7.90 22.37 7.52
CA LEU A 378 -8.40 21.65 8.69
C LEU A 378 -7.38 21.56 9.84
N GLY A 379 -6.09 21.62 9.55
CA GLY A 379 -5.03 21.52 10.55
C GLY A 379 -3.69 21.21 9.92
N GLU A 380 -2.58 21.56 10.58
CA GLU A 380 -1.25 21.20 10.10
C GLU A 380 -0.20 21.10 11.20
N LYS A 381 0.89 20.37 10.91
CA LYS A 381 2.17 20.49 11.61
C LYS A 381 3.23 20.95 10.63
N THR A 382 3.83 22.11 10.90
CA THR A 382 4.99 22.61 10.16
C THR A 382 6.31 22.09 10.72
N GLY A 383 7.36 22.11 9.92
CA GLY A 383 8.72 21.82 10.38
C GLY A 383 9.75 22.58 9.57
N GLU A 384 10.63 23.29 10.27
CA GLU A 384 11.68 24.10 9.68
C GLU A 384 12.99 23.93 10.43
N ASN A 385 14.10 23.87 9.68
CA ASN A 385 15.45 24.15 10.15
C ASN A 385 16.31 24.68 8.99
N SER A 386 17.62 24.84 9.18
CA SER A 386 18.53 25.36 8.15
C SER A 386 18.68 24.47 6.90
N LEU A 387 18.14 23.25 6.92
CA LEU A 387 18.25 22.29 5.83
C LEU A 387 16.91 21.93 5.18
N VAL A 388 15.81 21.95 5.93
CA VAL A 388 14.51 21.43 5.51
C VAL A 388 13.37 22.36 5.95
N LEU A 389 12.42 22.56 5.05
CA LEU A 389 11.11 23.15 5.31
C LEU A 389 10.05 22.12 4.91
N GLY A 390 9.01 21.96 5.71
CA GLY A 390 7.90 21.11 5.34
C GLY A 390 6.66 21.34 6.19
N THR A 391 5.57 20.77 5.71
CA THR A 391 4.29 20.72 6.42
C THR A 391 3.61 19.39 6.14
N THR A 392 2.87 18.89 7.12
CA THR A 392 1.85 17.86 6.94
C THR A 392 0.52 18.45 7.38
N LEU A 393 -0.43 18.54 6.45
CA LEU A 393 -1.67 19.28 6.60
C LEU A 393 -2.87 18.43 6.18
N ALA A 394 -4.02 18.76 6.76
CA ALA A 394 -5.31 18.27 6.36
C ALA A 394 -6.11 19.40 5.72
N MET A 395 -6.81 19.10 4.65
CA MET A 395 -7.71 20.02 3.98
C MET A 395 -9.00 19.30 3.55
N SER A 396 -10.08 20.05 3.37
CA SER A 396 -11.30 19.55 2.74
C SER A 396 -11.58 20.29 1.43
N ILE A 397 -11.97 19.57 0.39
CA ILE A 397 -12.42 20.12 -0.89
C ILE A 397 -13.77 19.49 -1.18
N ASP A 398 -14.81 20.32 -1.33
CA ASP A 398 -16.19 19.88 -1.62
C ASP A 398 -16.74 18.80 -0.65
N GLY A 399 -16.30 18.83 0.61
CA GLY A 399 -16.71 17.89 1.65
C GLY A 399 -15.81 16.65 1.80
N GLU A 400 -14.94 16.38 0.84
CA GLU A 400 -13.96 15.29 0.89
C GLU A 400 -12.67 15.75 1.58
N ALA A 401 -12.09 14.88 2.41
CA ALA A 401 -10.90 15.20 3.20
C ALA A 401 -9.62 14.60 2.59
N TYR A 402 -8.59 15.44 2.50
CA TYR A 402 -7.28 15.11 1.93
C TYR A 402 -6.18 15.42 2.95
N MET A 403 -5.25 14.48 3.10
CA MET A 403 -4.03 14.63 3.86
C MET A 403 -2.89 14.89 2.89
N MET A 404 -2.14 15.97 3.09
CA MET A 404 -1.03 16.36 2.22
C MET A 404 0.21 16.60 3.06
N THR A 405 1.33 15.99 2.66
CA THR A 405 2.64 16.29 3.22
C THR A 405 3.56 16.79 2.12
N VAL A 406 4.20 17.93 2.33
CA VAL A 406 5.21 18.48 1.42
C VAL A 406 6.47 18.81 2.22
N ILE A 407 7.62 18.32 1.77
CA ILE A 407 8.92 18.55 2.39
C ILE A 407 9.92 18.94 1.31
N ASP A 408 10.66 20.03 1.50
CA ASP A 408 11.70 20.50 0.60
C ASP A 408 12.90 21.06 1.36
N LYS A 409 13.98 21.39 0.64
CA LYS A 409 15.16 22.06 1.20
C LYS A 409 14.85 23.53 1.54
N SER A 410 15.25 24.00 2.72
CA SER A 410 14.75 25.28 3.30
C SER A 410 15.34 26.60 2.79
N SER A 411 16.05 26.66 1.66
CA SER A 411 16.55 27.95 1.16
C SER A 411 15.47 28.68 0.34
N GLY A 412 14.79 29.65 0.95
CA GLY A 412 13.81 30.52 0.28
C GLY A 412 12.45 29.89 -0.01
N SER A 413 12.24 28.64 0.42
CA SER A 413 11.19 27.71 -0.03
C SER A 413 9.76 28.03 0.40
N ASP A 414 9.51 29.03 1.25
CA ASP A 414 8.17 29.36 1.73
C ASP A 414 7.18 29.63 0.60
N ILE A 415 7.60 30.43 -0.38
CA ILE A 415 6.76 30.83 -1.51
C ILE A 415 6.50 29.63 -2.41
N GLU A 416 7.54 28.85 -2.70
CA GLU A 416 7.50 27.65 -3.51
C GLU A 416 6.63 26.56 -2.87
N MET A 417 6.76 26.38 -1.56
CA MET A 417 5.94 25.48 -0.72
C MET A 417 4.48 25.86 -0.82
N ARG A 418 4.13 27.13 -0.53
CA ARG A 418 2.75 27.62 -0.59
C ARG A 418 2.17 27.47 -2.01
N ARG A 419 2.95 27.83 -3.02
CA ARG A 419 2.56 27.70 -4.43
C ARG A 419 2.27 26.25 -4.80
N SER A 420 3.10 25.31 -4.33
CA SER A 420 2.90 23.87 -4.58
C SER A 420 1.62 23.34 -3.95
N ILE A 421 1.36 23.69 -2.68
CA ILE A 421 0.15 23.28 -1.95
C ILE A 421 -1.09 23.84 -2.64
N ALA A 422 -1.08 25.13 -2.99
CA ALA A 422 -2.21 25.77 -3.69
C ALA A 422 -2.48 25.13 -5.06
N LYS A 423 -1.43 24.89 -5.87
CA LYS A 423 -1.57 24.22 -7.17
C LYS A 423 -2.11 22.80 -7.06
N ILE A 424 -1.71 22.05 -6.03
CA ILE A 424 -2.24 20.71 -5.76
C ILE A 424 -3.73 20.81 -5.40
N ALA A 425 -4.09 21.69 -4.47
CA ALA A 425 -5.49 21.89 -4.07
C ALA A 425 -6.38 22.28 -5.27
N ASP A 426 -5.93 23.21 -6.10
CA ASP A 426 -6.62 23.62 -7.33
C ASP A 426 -6.68 22.51 -8.39
N TYR A 427 -5.68 21.63 -8.43
CA TYR A 427 -5.71 20.45 -9.30
C TYR A 427 -6.80 19.48 -8.85
N ILE A 428 -6.84 19.14 -7.56
CA ILE A 428 -7.85 18.24 -6.98
C ILE A 428 -9.25 18.82 -7.19
N ALA A 429 -9.46 20.11 -6.90
CA ALA A 429 -10.75 20.77 -7.07
C ALA A 429 -11.25 20.85 -8.53
N ARG A 430 -10.36 20.67 -9.52
CA ARG A 430 -10.72 20.61 -10.96
C ARG A 430 -10.89 19.19 -11.48
N ASN A 431 -10.50 18.17 -10.70
CA ASN A 431 -10.55 16.77 -11.08
C ASN A 431 -11.28 15.98 -9.97
N PRO A 432 -12.62 15.97 -9.96
CA PRO A 432 -13.41 15.33 -8.89
C PRO A 432 -13.15 13.82 -8.74
N ASP A 433 -12.67 13.16 -9.81
CA ASP A 433 -12.30 11.74 -9.82
C ASP A 433 -10.87 11.46 -9.29
N PHE A 434 -10.20 12.49 -8.73
CA PHE A 434 -8.83 12.43 -8.23
C PHE A 434 -8.59 11.32 -7.21
#